data_AF-A0A0F2Q0X4-F1
#
_entry.id   AF-A0A0F2Q0X4-F1
#
_cell.length_a   1.000
_cell.length_b   1.000
_cell.length_c   1.000
_cell.angle_alpha   90.00
_cell.angle_beta   90.00
_cell.angle_gamma   90.00
#
_symmetry.space_group_name_H-M   'P 1'
#
loop_
_entity.id
_entity.type
_entity.pdbx_description
1 polymer ?
#
loop_
_entity_poly.entity_id
_entity_poly.type
_entity_poly.pdbx_seq_one_letter_code
_entity_poly.pdbx_strand_id
1 'polypeptide(L)' 'MNNRVNCLKCQFFYITWEKKFPRGCKAHGFKTAQNPSTLVLRSSGTKCLYFKQKENNV' A
#
# COMPACT_ATOMS: atom_id res chain seq x y z
N MET A 1 17.52 3.07 -10.56
CA MET A 1 17.25 2.20 -9.37
C MET A 1 15.83 2.43 -8.86
N ASN A 2 14.82 1.90 -9.55
CA ASN A 2 13.40 2.11 -9.23
C ASN A 2 12.95 1.12 -8.15
N ASN A 3 13.29 1.40 -6.89
CA ASN A 3 12.78 0.69 -5.73
C ASN A 3 11.31 1.11 -5.46
N ARG A 4 10.41 0.70 -6.37
CA ARG A 4 8.95 0.89 -6.28
C ARG A 4 8.40 -0.17 -5.34
N VAL A 5 7.92 0.26 -4.18
CA VAL A 5 7.21 -0.62 -3.24
C VAL A 5 5.89 -1.06 -3.86
N ASN A 6 5.78 -2.35 -4.16
CA ASN A 6 4.58 -2.94 -4.75
C ASN A 6 3.55 -3.23 -3.65
N CYS A 7 2.71 -2.26 -3.32
CA CYS A 7 1.65 -2.44 -2.33
C CYS A 7 0.71 -3.62 -2.65
N LEU A 8 0.54 -3.98 -3.92
CA LEU A 8 -0.21 -5.19 -4.32
C LEU A 8 0.39 -6.48 -3.75
N LYS A 9 1.71 -6.51 -3.51
CA LYS A 9 2.46 -7.60 -2.86
C LYS A 9 2.59 -7.39 -1.34
N CYS A 10 1.91 -6.40 -0.77
CA CYS A 10 1.92 -6.18 0.68
C CYS A 10 0.85 -7.04 1.35
N GLN A 11 1.17 -7.63 2.50
CA GLN A 11 0.21 -8.38 3.32
C GLN A 11 -0.87 -7.44 3.91
N PHE A 12 -0.52 -6.17 4.17
CA PHE A 12 -1.45 -5.19 4.72
C PHE A 12 -2.34 -4.51 3.67
N PHE A 13 -2.11 -4.77 2.39
CA PHE A 13 -2.95 -4.22 1.33
C PHE A 13 -4.26 -4.99 1.28
N TYR A 14 -5.37 -4.24 1.31
CA TYR A 14 -6.70 -4.79 1.16
C TYR A 14 -7.52 -3.93 0.19
N ILE A 15 -8.47 -4.57 -0.47
CA ILE A 15 -9.40 -3.88 -1.36
C ILE A 15 -10.59 -3.45 -0.53
N THR A 16 -10.88 -2.17 -0.57
CA THR A 16 -12.09 -1.58 0.01
C THR A 16 -13.16 -1.59 -1.07
N TRP A 17 -14.36 -2.08 -0.76
CA TRP A 17 -15.49 -2.08 -1.69
C TRP A 17 -16.12 -0.68 -1.88
N GLU A 18 -15.39 0.38 -1.50
CA GLU A 18 -15.84 1.77 -1.60
C GLU A 18 -15.42 2.39 -2.94
N LYS A 19 -16.40 2.87 -3.73
CA LYS A 19 -16.12 3.50 -5.03
C LYS A 19 -15.12 4.67 -4.95
N LYS A 20 -15.17 5.46 -3.87
CA LYS A 20 -14.27 6.61 -3.68
C LYS A 20 -12.85 6.18 -3.32
N PHE A 21 -12.68 5.08 -2.61
CA PHE A 21 -11.38 4.59 -2.16
C PHE A 21 -11.37 3.08 -2.28
N PRO A 22 -11.03 2.50 -3.45
CA PRO A 22 -10.99 1.05 -3.63
C PRO A 22 -9.77 0.35 -2.99
N ARG A 23 -8.77 1.10 -2.53
CA ARG A 23 -7.51 0.54 -2.02
C ARG A 23 -7.26 0.98 -0.58
N GLY A 24 -7.05 0.04 0.32
CA GLY A 24 -6.74 0.30 1.72
C GLY A 24 -5.36 -0.23 2.13
N CYS A 25 -4.75 0.43 3.11
CA CYS A 25 -3.54 -0.05 3.78
C CYS A 25 -3.82 -0.25 5.26
N LYS A 26 -3.84 -1.51 5.73
CA LYS A 26 -4.13 -1.84 7.14
C LYS A 26 -3.04 -1.35 8.08
N ALA A 27 -1.77 -1.37 7.65
CA ALA A 27 -0.65 -0.95 8.48
C ALA A 27 -0.72 0.53 8.90
N HIS A 28 -1.21 1.38 8.00
CA HIS A 28 -1.38 2.81 8.26
C HIS A 28 -2.83 3.20 8.59
N GLY A 29 -3.80 2.29 8.45
CA GLY A 29 -5.20 2.55 8.76
C GLY A 29 -5.94 3.50 7.80
N PHE A 30 -5.39 3.82 6.62
CA PHE A 30 -6.03 4.70 5.65
C PHE A 30 -6.54 3.97 4.40
N LYS A 31 -7.51 4.61 3.75
CA LYS A 31 -8.10 4.21 2.47
C LYS A 31 -7.72 5.25 1.42
N THR A 32 -7.44 4.84 0.20
CA THR A 32 -7.05 5.71 -0.90
C THR A 32 -7.61 5.23 -2.22
N ALA A 33 -7.88 6.19 -3.10
CA ALA A 33 -8.25 5.93 -4.48
C ALA A 33 -7.02 5.63 -5.31
N GLN A 34 -5.85 6.12 -4.91
CA GLN A 34 -4.58 6.01 -5.62
C GLN A 34 -3.75 4.85 -5.06
N ASN A 35 -2.55 4.64 -5.58
CA ASN A 35 -1.68 3.58 -5.07
C ASN A 35 -1.25 3.95 -3.64
N PRO A 36 -1.46 3.08 -2.63
CA PRO A 36 -1.14 3.44 -1.25
C PRO A 36 0.34 3.76 -1.04
N SER A 37 1.26 3.18 -1.81
CA SER A 37 2.69 3.56 -1.78
C SER A 37 2.93 5.00 -2.21
N THR A 38 2.18 5.51 -3.19
CA THR A 38 2.26 6.91 -3.63
C THR A 38 1.73 7.85 -2.55
N LEU A 39 0.61 7.49 -1.91
CA LEU A 39 0.06 8.31 -0.83
C LEU A 39 0.98 8.34 0.39
N VAL A 40 1.56 7.20 0.78
CA VAL A 40 2.54 7.13 1.88
C VAL A 40 3.78 7.94 1.55
N LEU A 41 4.30 7.85 0.31
CA LEU A 41 5.43 8.66 -0.12
C LEU A 41 5.11 10.16 -0.07
N ARG A 42 3.90 10.55 -0.48
CA ARG A 42 3.45 11.96 -0.45
C ARG A 42 3.19 12.45 0.96
N SER A 43 2.67 11.60 1.83
CA SER A 43 2.26 11.95 3.20
C SER A 43 3.43 11.93 4.19
N SER A 44 4.28 10.91 4.12
CA SER A 44 5.42 10.72 5.04
C SER A 44 6.75 11.16 4.43
N GLY A 45 6.80 11.51 3.14
CA GLY A 45 8.06 11.83 2.44
C GLY A 45 8.99 10.63 2.23
N THR A 46 8.60 9.44 2.71
CA THR A 46 9.39 8.22 2.72
C THR A 46 8.58 7.03 2.22
N LYS A 47 9.27 6.01 1.69
CA LYS A 47 8.63 4.77 1.23
C LYS A 47 8.01 4.05 2.42
N CYS A 48 6.95 3.27 2.17
CA CYS A 48 6.24 2.52 3.20
C CYS A 48 7.21 1.58 3.96
N LEU A 49 7.55 1.96 5.19
CA LEU A 49 8.44 1.21 6.09
C LEU A 49 7.77 -0.08 6.59
N TYR A 50 6.43 -0.05 6.72
CA TYR A 50 5.62 -1.20 7.08
C TYR A 50 5.33 -2.14 5.91
N PHE A 51 6.02 -2.01 4.77
CA PHE A 51 5.85 -2.92 3.66
C PHE A 51 6.30 -4.32 4.06
N LYS A 52 5.34 -5.22 4.26
CA LYS A 52 5.58 -6.64 4.48
C LYS A 52 5.16 -7.39 3.23
N GLN A 53 6.14 -7.90 2.50
CA GLN A 53 5.87 -8.71 1.32
C GLN A 53 5.10 -9.96 1.75
N LYS A 54 3.97 -10.24 1.10
CA LYS A 54 3.32 -11.54 1.21
C LYS A 54 4.24 -12.53 0.49
N GLU A 55 4.80 -13.45 1.27
CA GLU A 55 5.59 -14.55 0.74
C GLU A 55 4.64 -15.44 -0.06
N ASN A 56 4.76 -15.39 -1.38
CA ASN A 56 4.11 -16.36 -2.25
C ASN A 56 5.14 -17.48 -2.41
N ASN A 57 5.22 -18.33 -1.40
CA ASN A 57 6.03 -19.54 -1.43
C ASN A 57 5.36 -20.48 -2.45
N VAL A 58 5.93 -20.55 -3.66
CA VAL A 58 5.63 -21.54 -4.71
C VAL A 58 6.83 -22.44 -4.80
#